data_AF-A0ABC8SET0-F1
#
_entry.id   AF-A0ABC8SET0-F1
#
_cell.length_a   1.000
_cell.length_b   1.000
_cell.length_c   1.000
_cell.angle_alpha   90.00
_cell.angle_beta   90.00
_cell.angle_gamma   90.00
#
_symmetry.space_group_name_H-M   'P 1'
#
loop_
_entity.id
_entity.type
_entity.pdbx_description
1 polymer ?
#
loop_
_entity_poly.entity_id
_entity_poly.type
_entity_poly.pdbx_seq_one_letter_code
_entity_poly.pdbx_strand_id
1 'polypeptide(L)'
;MGFKRKTSLNGKDLVLAMLLLRLLRLFSDEDMSKELMLSSKRHGSVDRVFVICGEDELLKKDFQRWMVEKNHPNEVVEITGSDHMAMMSKPVELSVHLRCIADKYS
;
A
#
# COMPACT_ATOMS: atom_id res chain seq x y z
N MET A 1 -17.81 24.70 11.02
CA MET A 1 -17.39 23.71 10.00
C MET A 1 -17.03 22.42 10.71
N GLY A 2 -17.85 21.37 10.55
CA GLY A 2 -17.60 20.09 11.21
C GLY A 2 -16.46 19.35 10.55
N PHE A 3 -15.45 18.97 11.32
CA PHE A 3 -14.38 18.08 10.88
C PHE A 3 -14.97 16.67 10.71
N LYS A 4 -15.43 16.34 9.50
CA LYS A 4 -15.87 14.97 9.19
C LYS A 4 -14.65 14.06 9.25
N ARG A 5 -14.70 13.00 10.06
CA ARG A 5 -13.70 11.92 10.07
C ARG A 5 -13.68 11.29 8.68
N LYS A 6 -12.52 11.36 8.01
CA LYS A 6 -12.28 10.81 6.66
C LYS A 6 -11.56 9.45 6.68
N THR A 7 -11.19 8.94 7.85
CA THR A 7 -10.58 7.60 7.99
C THR A 7 -11.68 6.57 8.22
N SER A 8 -11.59 5.41 7.59
CA SER A 8 -12.57 4.33 7.86
C SER A 8 -12.28 3.61 9.19
N LEU A 9 -11.07 3.78 9.73
CA LEU A 9 -10.63 3.24 11.01
C LEU A 9 -11.62 3.60 12.14
N ASN A 10 -11.95 2.60 12.95
CA ASN A 10 -12.79 2.81 14.13
C ASN A 10 -11.97 3.49 15.26
N GLY A 11 -12.66 3.93 16.31
CA GLY A 11 -12.00 4.65 17.41
C GLY A 11 -10.94 3.84 18.16
N LYS A 12 -11.09 2.51 18.23
CA LYS A 12 -10.13 1.62 18.88
C LYS A 12 -8.85 1.47 18.04
N ASP A 13 -8.98 1.37 16.72
CA ASP A 13 -7.84 1.26 15.81
C ASP A 13 -6.97 2.53 15.86
N LEU A 14 -7.61 3.71 15.95
CA LEU A 14 -6.89 4.97 16.09
C LEU A 14 -6.11 5.05 17.42
N VAL A 15 -6.73 4.65 18.53
CA VAL A 15 -6.05 4.60 19.83
C VAL A 15 -4.88 3.63 19.78
N LEU A 16 -5.06 2.46 19.16
CA LEU A 16 -3.99 1.48 18.98
C LEU A 16 -2.81 2.06 18.19
N ALA A 17 -3.09 2.76 17.09
CA ALA A 17 -2.05 3.45 16.32
C ALA A 17 -1.30 4.46 17.19
N MET A 18 -2.01 5.33 17.93
CA MET A 18 -1.38 6.31 18.80
C MET A 18 -0.49 5.70 19.89
N LEU A 19 -0.85 4.53 20.41
CA LEU A 19 -0.09 3.84 21.45
C LEU A 19 1.15 3.10 20.92
N LEU A 20 1.10 2.62 19.67
CA LEU A 20 2.13 1.74 19.11
C LEU A 20 3.05 2.41 18.07
N LEU A 21 2.68 3.59 17.55
CA LEU A 21 3.51 4.31 16.59
C LEU A 21 4.89 4.63 17.18
N ARG A 22 5.93 4.28 16.44
CA ARG A 22 7.33 4.57 16.76
C ARG A 22 7.90 5.46 15.66
N LEU A 23 8.85 6.30 16.05
CA LEU A 23 9.57 7.12 15.09
C LEU A 23 10.32 6.22 14.10
N LEU A 24 10.01 6.35 12.81
CA LEU A 24 10.75 5.73 11.73
C LEU A 24 11.43 6.85 10.93
N ARG A 25 12.74 6.74 10.71
CA ARG A 25 13.44 7.64 9.80
C ARG A 25 13.20 7.16 8.37
N LEU A 26 12.65 8.02 7.54
CA LEU A 26 12.71 7.85 6.10
C LEU A 26 14.10 8.29 5.65
N PHE A 27 14.78 7.45 4.88
CA PHE A 27 16.09 7.77 4.31
C PHE A 27 15.95 8.84 3.23
N SER A 28 16.99 9.65 3.06
CA SER A 28 17.01 10.62 1.97
C SER A 28 17.09 9.89 0.61
N ASP A 29 16.67 10.56 -0.46
CA ASP A 29 16.83 10.02 -1.82
C ASP A 29 18.30 9.75 -2.16
N GLU A 30 19.22 10.54 -1.60
CA GLU A 30 20.67 10.37 -1.75
C GLU A 30 21.19 9.10 -1.05
N ASP A 31 20.65 8.79 0.13
CA ASP A 31 20.99 7.56 0.85
C ASP A 31 20.38 6.33 0.16
N MET A 32 19.12 6.45 -0.28
CA MET A 32 18.41 5.38 -0.98
C MET A 32 19.03 5.07 -2.34
N SER A 33 19.40 6.08 -3.13
CA SER A 33 20.00 5.84 -4.45
C SER A 33 21.37 5.14 -4.39
N LYS A 34 22.12 5.28 -3.28
CA LYS A 34 23.40 4.58 -3.07
C LYS A 34 23.20 3.10 -2.73
N GLU A 35 22.17 2.76 -1.98
CA GLU A 35 21.92 1.39 -1.51
C GLU A 35 20.94 0.60 -2.40
N LEU A 36 19.98 1.26 -3.04
CA LEU A 36 18.83 0.65 -3.70
C LEU A 36 19.08 0.41 -5.21
N MET A 37 20.19 -0.23 -5.55
CA MET A 37 20.49 -0.64 -6.93
C MET A 37 19.68 -1.89 -7.32
N LEU A 38 18.44 -1.68 -7.76
CA LEU A 38 17.58 -2.75 -8.25
C LEU A 38 18.02 -3.22 -9.65
N SER A 39 18.01 -4.53 -9.89
CA SER A 39 18.40 -5.11 -11.18
C SER A 39 17.31 -6.00 -11.76
N SER A 40 17.20 -6.02 -13.09
CA SER A 40 16.22 -6.85 -13.80
C SER A 40 16.43 -8.35 -13.56
N LYS A 41 17.68 -8.79 -13.38
CA LYS A 41 18.02 -10.20 -13.14
C LYS A 41 17.63 -10.70 -11.73
N ARG A 42 17.42 -9.81 -10.77
CA ARG A 42 17.05 -10.16 -9.38
C ARG A 42 15.68 -9.61 -9.04
N HIS A 43 15.59 -8.33 -8.70
CA HIS A 43 14.32 -7.71 -8.32
C HIS A 43 13.30 -7.76 -9.47
N GLY A 44 13.76 -7.52 -10.71
CA GLY A 44 12.89 -7.55 -11.88
C GLY A 44 12.42 -8.94 -12.29
N SER A 45 13.02 -10.03 -11.77
CA SER A 45 12.64 -11.40 -12.12
C SER A 45 11.52 -11.96 -11.25
N VAL A 46 11.13 -11.25 -10.17
CA VAL A 46 10.04 -11.65 -9.30
C VAL A 46 8.74 -11.03 -9.81
N ASP A 47 7.68 -11.82 -9.83
CA ASP A 47 6.34 -11.32 -10.14
C ASP A 47 5.88 -10.32 -9.08
N ARG A 48 5.40 -9.16 -9.54
CA ARG A 48 4.93 -8.07 -8.69
C ARG A 48 3.45 -7.84 -8.90
N VAL A 49 2.71 -7.77 -7.80
CA VAL A 49 1.32 -7.35 -7.79
C VAL A 49 1.21 -6.05 -7.00
N PHE A 50 0.56 -5.04 -7.57
CA PHE A 50 0.30 -3.77 -6.90
C PHE A 50 -1.16 -3.71 -6.45
N VAL A 51 -1.41 -3.47 -5.15
CA VAL A 51 -2.76 -3.34 -4.60
C VAL A 51 -3.08 -1.86 -4.40
N ILE A 52 -4.00 -1.33 -5.20
CA ILE A 52 -4.49 0.04 -5.12
C ILE A 52 -5.52 0.15 -4.01
N CYS A 53 -5.33 1.12 -3.11
CA CYS A 53 -6.31 1.49 -2.10
C CYS A 53 -7.19 2.63 -2.64
N GLY A 54 -8.49 2.38 -2.86
CA GLY A 54 -9.37 3.26 -3.62
C GLY A 54 -9.56 4.67 -3.04
N GLU A 55 -9.59 4.79 -1.72
CA GLU A 55 -9.96 6.00 -0.95
C GLU A 55 -8.81 6.42 -0.02
N ASP A 56 -7.58 6.07 -0.43
CA ASP A 56 -6.37 6.50 0.24
C ASP A 56 -6.17 8.02 0.08
N GLU A 57 -6.17 8.72 1.22
CA GLU A 57 -5.97 10.17 1.30
C GLU A 57 -4.48 10.54 1.50
N LEU A 58 -3.62 9.59 1.87
CA LEU A 58 -2.17 9.78 1.97
C LEU A 58 -1.50 9.59 0.61
N LEU A 59 -1.72 8.44 -0.01
CA LEU A 59 -1.30 8.13 -1.37
C LEU A 59 -2.51 8.16 -2.29
N LYS A 60 -2.88 9.34 -2.77
CA LYS A 60 -4.06 9.50 -3.64
C LYS A 60 -4.03 8.53 -4.81
N LYS A 61 -5.20 8.06 -5.22
CA LYS A 61 -5.37 7.07 -6.30
C LYS A 61 -4.63 7.42 -7.59
N ASP A 62 -4.59 8.70 -7.98
CA ASP A 62 -3.85 9.15 -9.16
C ASP A 62 -2.34 8.98 -9.02
N PHE A 63 -1.80 9.20 -7.81
CA PHE A 63 -0.39 8.96 -7.52
C PHE A 63 -0.07 7.46 -7.53
N GLN A 64 -0.97 6.62 -7.01
CA GLN A 64 -0.83 5.16 -7.12
C GLN A 64 -0.83 4.70 -8.58
N ARG A 65 -1.72 5.24 -9.42
CA ARG A 65 -1.75 4.97 -10.87
C ARG A 65 -0.47 5.41 -11.56
N TRP A 66 0.05 6.59 -11.21
CA TRP A 66 1.34 7.07 -11.71
C TRP A 66 2.48 6.12 -11.32
N MET A 67 2.51 5.59 -10.09
CA MET A 67 3.52 4.61 -9.68
C MET A 67 3.44 3.32 -10.50
N VAL A 68 2.23 2.82 -10.75
CA VAL A 68 1.98 1.63 -11.59
C VAL A 68 2.44 1.87 -13.03
N GLU A 69 2.18 3.06 -13.58
CA GLU A 69 2.60 3.43 -14.93
C GLU A 69 4.14 3.55 -15.04
N LYS A 70 4.80 4.10 -14.01
CA LYS A 70 6.27 4.22 -14.02
C LYS A 70 7.00 2.91 -13.74
N ASN A 71 6.40 2.02 -12.96
CA ASN A 71 7.00 0.76 -12.53
C ASN A 71 6.04 -0.39 -12.77
N HIS A 72 5.83 -0.74 -14.03
CA HIS A 72 4.88 -1.76 -14.48
C HIS A 72 4.96 -3.05 -13.64
N PRO A 73 3.96 -3.35 -12.80
CA PRO A 73 3.83 -4.64 -12.14
C PRO A 73 3.23 -5.67 -13.10
N ASN A 74 3.28 -6.94 -12.74
CA ASN A 74 2.67 -8.03 -13.49
C ASN A 74 1.13 -8.00 -13.39
N GLU A 75 0.61 -7.51 -12.26
CA GLU A 75 -0.81 -7.39 -12.01
C GLU A 75 -1.12 -6.20 -11.10
N VAL A 76 -2.33 -5.66 -11.27
CA VAL A 76 -2.86 -4.58 -10.44
C VAL A 76 -4.23 -5.00 -9.94
N VAL A 77 -4.44 -4.89 -8.63
CA VAL A 77 -5.72 -5.13 -7.97
C VAL A 77 -6.16 -3.84 -7.32
N GLU A 78 -7.45 -3.49 -7.39
CA GLU A 78 -7.99 -2.33 -6.68
C GLU A 78 -8.98 -2.80 -5.61
N ILE A 79 -8.81 -2.31 -4.39
CA ILE A 79 -9.77 -2.51 -3.30
C ILE A 79 -10.57 -1.22 -3.15
N THR A 80 -11.83 -1.23 -3.60
CA THR A 80 -12.72 -0.07 -3.50
C THR A 80 -13.30 0.04 -2.08
N GLY A 81 -13.38 1.25 -1.56
CA GLY A 81 -13.73 1.55 -0.17
C GLY A 81 -12.58 1.41 0.83
N SER A 82 -11.36 1.03 0.44
CA SER A 82 -10.23 0.92 1.37
C SER A 82 -9.50 2.25 1.53
N ASP A 83 -9.25 2.64 2.77
CA ASP A 83 -8.30 3.70 3.09
C ASP A 83 -6.85 3.20 2.99
N HIS A 84 -5.89 4.06 3.34
CA HIS A 84 -4.45 3.74 3.36
C HIS A 84 -4.13 2.46 4.15
N MET A 85 -4.92 2.16 5.18
CA MET A 85 -4.73 1.01 6.06
C MET A 85 -5.65 -0.13 5.61
N ALA A 86 -5.49 -0.61 4.36
CA ALA A 86 -6.34 -1.67 3.79
C ALA A 86 -6.49 -2.92 4.69
N MET A 87 -5.44 -3.28 5.43
CA MET A 87 -5.46 -4.39 6.40
C MET A 87 -6.42 -4.16 7.58
N MET A 88 -6.78 -2.91 7.88
CA MET A 88 -7.73 -2.55 8.94
C MET A 88 -9.10 -2.18 8.37
N SER A 89 -9.13 -1.45 7.25
CA SER A 89 -10.37 -0.97 6.65
C SER A 89 -11.12 -2.05 5.86
N LYS A 90 -10.41 -2.87 5.09
CA LYS A 90 -10.95 -3.94 4.25
C LYS A 90 -10.20 -5.27 4.43
N PRO A 91 -10.04 -5.79 5.67
CA PRO A 91 -9.23 -6.98 5.95
C PRO A 91 -9.67 -8.22 5.18
N VAL A 92 -10.99 -8.47 5.10
CA VAL A 92 -11.55 -9.66 4.45
C VAL A 92 -11.31 -9.61 2.94
N GLU A 93 -11.60 -8.47 2.31
CA GLU A 93 -11.41 -8.28 0.87
C GLU A 93 -9.93 -8.40 0.49
N LEU A 94 -9.04 -7.76 1.26
CA LEU A 94 -7.60 -7.92 1.09
C LEU A 94 -7.17 -9.39 1.24
N SER A 95 -7.67 -10.11 2.24
CA SER A 95 -7.33 -11.52 2.44
C SER A 95 -7.74 -12.42 1.27
N VAL A 96 -8.88 -12.13 0.63
CA VAL A 96 -9.34 -12.84 -0.56
C VAL A 96 -8.41 -12.57 -1.73
N HIS A 97 -8.05 -11.31 -1.98
CA HIS A 97 -7.10 -10.98 -3.04
C HIS A 97 -5.73 -11.61 -2.82
N LEU A 98 -5.19 -11.55 -1.59
CA LEU A 98 -3.91 -12.18 -1.26
C LEU A 98 -3.94 -13.70 -1.48
N ARG A 99 -5.06 -14.37 -1.16
CA ARG A 99 -5.22 -15.79 -1.44
C ARG A 99 -5.23 -16.06 -2.95
N CYS A 100 -6.01 -15.32 -3.72
CA CYS A 100 -6.04 -15.47 -5.18
C CYS A 100 -4.66 -15.23 -5.82
N ILE A 101 -3.90 -14.25 -5.32
CA ILE A 101 -2.53 -14.00 -5.78
C ILE A 101 -1.64 -15.19 -5.44
N ALA A 102 -1.71 -15.71 -4.20
CA ALA A 102 -0.93 -16.87 -3.80
C ALA A 102 -1.24 -18.10 -4.66
N ASP A 103 -2.51 -18.37 -4.95
CA ASP A 103 -2.93 -19.49 -5.80
C ASP A 103 -2.45 -19.31 -7.26
N LYS A 104 -2.37 -18.06 -7.76
CA LYS A 104 -1.96 -17.75 -9.14
C LYS A 104 -0.45 -17.83 -9.37
N TYR A 105 0.34 -17.49 -8.36
CA TYR A 105 1.80 -17.41 -8.44
C TYR A 105 2.53 -18.48 -7.59
N SER A 106 1.82 -19.58 -7.23
CA SER A 106 2.39 -20.76 -6.56
C SER A 106 3.29 -21.60 -7.46
#